data_AF-A0A3S4LPB6-F1
#
_entry.id   AF-A0A3S4LPB6-F1
#
_cell.length_a   1.000
_cell.length_b   1.000
_cell.length_c   1.000
_cell.angle_alpha   90.00
_cell.angle_beta   90.00
_cell.angle_gamma   90.00
#
_symmetry.space_group_name_H-M   'P 1'
#
loop_
_entity.id
_entity.type
_entity.pdbx_description
1 polymer ?
#
loop_
_entity_poly.entity_id
_entity_poly.type
_entity_poly.pdbx_seq_one_letter_code
_entity_poly.pdbx_strand_id
1 'polypeptide(L)'
;MVLHRLARIYIFQCYWRLEQGPAAAIGLSLVIGIVMAEVLRKLGADKVRVKWPNDLYLLDRKLAGILVELTGKTGDAAQIVIGAGINMAMRRVEEDVINQGWITLQEAGITLDRNMLGRKADL
;
A
#
# COMPACT_ATOMS: atom_id res chain seq x y z
N MET A 1 -20.61 10.14 1.18
CA MET A 1 -20.43 9.37 2.43
C MET A 1 -21.06 7.98 2.29
N VAL A 2 -20.62 7.14 1.34
CA VAL A 2 -21.20 5.79 1.12
C VAL A 2 -20.16 4.68 0.79
N LEU A 3 -18.86 4.98 0.68
CA LEU A 3 -17.88 3.94 0.31
C LEU A 3 -17.29 3.12 1.49
N HIS A 4 -17.50 3.55 2.74
CA HIS A 4 -16.82 2.96 3.90
C HIS A 4 -17.39 1.62 4.41
N ARG A 5 -18.53 1.14 3.88
CA ARG A 5 -19.21 -0.06 4.43
C ARG A 5 -19.04 -1.36 3.63
N LEU A 6 -18.31 -1.36 2.50
CA LEU A 6 -18.33 -2.51 1.59
C LEU A 6 -16.95 -3.13 1.26
N ALA A 7 -15.85 -2.44 1.58
CA ALA A 7 -14.49 -2.94 1.39
C ALA A 7 -13.73 -3.10 2.71
N ARG A 8 -13.22 -4.30 2.99
CA ARG A 8 -12.22 -4.51 4.04
C ARG A 8 -10.87 -4.14 3.45
N ILE A 9 -10.48 -2.90 3.70
CA ILE A 9 -9.14 -2.39 3.39
C ILE A 9 -8.29 -2.45 4.66
N TYR A 10 -7.01 -2.77 4.54
CA TYR A 10 -6.01 -2.52 5.58
C TYR A 10 -5.34 -1.18 5.28
N ILE A 11 -5.37 -0.26 6.24
CA ILE A 11 -4.76 1.07 6.12
C ILE A 11 -3.61 1.13 7.12
N PHE A 12 -2.44 1.49 6.62
CA PHE A 12 -1.26 1.80 7.41
C PHE A 12 -0.87 3.25 7.17
N GLN A 13 -0.48 3.94 8.25
CA GLN A 13 0.11 5.27 8.18
C GLN A 13 1.35 5.35 9.06
N CYS A 14 2.42 5.90 8.53
CA CYS A 14 3.66 6.13 9.23
C CYS A 14 4.15 7.55 8.96
N TYR A 15 4.52 8.26 10.02
CA TYR A 15 5.22 9.52 9.92
C TYR A 15 6.72 9.28 10.09
N TRP A 16 7.51 9.91 9.23
CA TRP A 16 8.97 9.84 9.29
C TRP A 16 9.58 11.23 9.07
N ARG A 17 10.42 11.67 10.00
CA ARG A 17 11.32 12.82 9.84
C ARG A 17 12.64 12.35 9.22
N LEU A 18 12.99 12.89 8.06
CA LEU A 18 14.20 12.55 7.33
C LEU A 18 15.19 13.73 7.35
N GLU A 19 16.26 13.61 8.14
CA GLU A 19 17.26 14.67 8.33
C GLU A 19 18.02 15.02 7.05
N GLN A 20 18.15 14.06 6.12
CA GLN A 20 18.82 14.25 4.83
C GLN A 20 18.02 15.13 3.85
N GLY A 21 16.81 15.54 4.23
CA GLY A 21 15.97 16.48 3.49
C GLY A 21 15.19 15.85 2.32
N PRO A 22 14.43 16.67 1.57
CA PRO A 22 13.48 16.20 0.56
C PRO A 22 14.10 15.35 -0.56
N ALA A 23 15.34 15.64 -0.96
CA ALA A 23 16.02 14.94 -2.03
C ALA A 23 16.29 13.46 -1.70
N ALA A 24 16.52 13.14 -0.43
CA ALA A 24 16.75 11.77 0.01
C ALA A 24 15.48 10.91 0.03
N ALA A 25 14.29 11.53 -0.02
CA ALA A 25 13.02 10.83 -0.13
C ALA A 25 12.62 10.50 -1.58
N ILE A 26 13.41 10.93 -2.56
CA ILE A 26 13.19 10.57 -3.97
C ILE A 26 13.30 9.05 -4.10
N GLY A 27 12.23 8.43 -4.61
CA GLY A 27 12.16 6.97 -4.75
C GLY A 27 11.73 6.24 -3.48
N LEU A 28 11.43 6.93 -2.37
CA LEU A 28 10.95 6.30 -1.13
C LEU A 28 9.68 5.46 -1.39
N SER A 29 8.76 5.94 -2.22
CA SER A 29 7.56 5.18 -2.59
C SER A 29 7.88 3.87 -3.31
N LEU A 30 8.94 3.84 -4.13
CA LEU A 30 9.39 2.61 -4.81
C LEU A 30 9.96 1.62 -3.79
N VAL A 31 10.78 2.09 -2.85
CA VAL A 31 11.34 1.27 -1.77
C VAL A 31 10.22 0.65 -0.93
N ILE A 32 9.24 1.46 -0.52
CA ILE A 32 8.06 0.99 0.21
C ILE A 32 7.30 -0.05 -0.62
N GLY A 33 7.12 0.19 -1.92
CA GLY A 33 6.48 -0.75 -2.84
C GLY A 33 7.19 -2.11 -2.87
N ILE A 34 8.52 -2.11 -2.96
CA ILE A 34 9.33 -3.34 -2.95
C ILE A 34 9.15 -4.09 -1.63
N VAL A 35 9.33 -3.42 -0.49
CA VAL A 35 9.20 -4.02 0.84
C VAL A 35 7.80 -4.60 1.05
N MET A 36 6.75 -3.86 0.70
CA MET A 36 5.38 -4.34 0.80
C MET A 36 5.12 -5.55 -0.10
N ALA A 37 5.62 -5.54 -1.35
CA ALA A 37 5.50 -6.68 -2.25
C ALA A 37 6.19 -7.92 -1.67
N GLU A 38 7.38 -7.77 -1.10
CA GLU A 38 8.10 -8.87 -0.45
C GLU A 38 7.35 -9.42 0.78
N VAL A 39 6.82 -8.55 1.63
CA VAL A 39 6.02 -8.97 2.79
C VAL A 39 4.77 -9.72 2.35
N LEU A 40 4.04 -9.22 1.35
CA LEU A 40 2.85 -9.89 0.82
C LEU A 40 3.18 -11.25 0.19
N ARG A 41 4.29 -11.35 -0.56
CA ARG A 41 4.77 -12.64 -1.09
C ARG A 41 5.10 -13.61 0.04
N LYS A 42 5.81 -13.17 1.09
CA LYS A 42 6.08 -13.96 2.30
C LYS A 42 4.82 -14.38 3.07
N LEU A 43 3.68 -13.78 2.77
CA LEU A 43 2.37 -14.09 3.34
C LEU A 43 1.47 -14.91 2.39
N GLY A 44 2.02 -15.40 1.26
CA GLY A 44 1.34 -16.28 0.31
C GLY A 44 0.86 -15.59 -0.97
N ALA A 45 1.14 -14.30 -1.15
CA ALA A 45 0.78 -13.54 -2.36
C ALA A 45 1.93 -13.53 -3.39
N ASP A 46 2.38 -14.72 -3.82
CA ASP A 46 3.64 -14.90 -4.56
C ASP A 46 3.76 -14.08 -5.85
N LYS A 47 2.63 -13.81 -6.51
CA LYS A 47 2.56 -13.09 -7.79
C LYS A 47 2.37 -11.58 -7.66
N VAL A 48 2.44 -11.02 -6.44
CA VAL A 48 2.36 -9.56 -6.24
C VAL A 48 3.54 -8.89 -6.92
N ARG A 49 3.27 -7.81 -7.66
CA ARG A 49 4.26 -7.02 -8.40
C ARG A 49 4.11 -5.54 -8.07
N VAL A 50 5.22 -4.82 -8.02
CA VAL A 50 5.21 -3.36 -7.96
C VAL A 50 4.90 -2.83 -9.35
N LYS A 51 3.88 -1.99 -9.45
CA LYS A 51 3.60 -1.15 -10.61
C LYS A 51 4.06 0.26 -10.29
N TRP A 52 5.07 0.72 -11.03
CA TRP A 52 5.64 2.03 -10.84
C TRP A 52 4.56 3.13 -10.98
N PRO A 53 4.59 4.19 -10.15
CA PRO A 53 5.55 4.42 -9.06
C PRO A 53 5.10 3.87 -7.70
N ASN A 54 3.79 3.65 -7.50
CA ASN A 54 3.20 3.62 -6.16
C ASN A 54 2.14 2.54 -5.94
N ASP A 55 1.97 1.60 -6.86
CA ASP A 55 0.90 0.61 -6.77
C ASP A 55 1.43 -0.80 -6.66
N LEU A 56 0.65 -1.68 -6.01
CA LEU A 56 0.86 -3.12 -6.05
C LEU A 56 -0.23 -3.78 -6.87
N TYR A 57 0.19 -4.70 -7.72
CA TYR A 57 -0.68 -5.42 -8.64
C TYR A 57 -0.57 -6.92 -8.40
N LEU A 58 -1.69 -7.60 -8.56
CA LEU A 58 -1.79 -9.06 -8.52
C LEU A 58 -2.72 -9.49 -9.65
N LEU A 59 -2.27 -10.43 -10.49
CA LEU A 59 -3.01 -10.86 -11.69
C LEU A 59 -3.44 -9.67 -12.58
N ASP A 60 -2.55 -8.70 -12.76
CA ASP A 60 -2.74 -7.47 -13.55
C ASP A 60 -3.89 -6.56 -13.10
N ARG A 61 -4.39 -6.79 -11.88
CA ARG A 61 -5.38 -5.96 -11.20
C ARG A 61 -4.74 -5.27 -9.98
N LYS A 62 -5.20 -4.07 -9.68
CA LYS A 62 -4.69 -3.27 -8.55
C LYS A 62 -5.09 -3.91 -7.22
N LEU A 63 -4.09 -4.21 -6.39
CA LEU A 63 -4.24 -4.81 -5.07
C LEU A 63 -4.07 -3.77 -3.94
N ALA A 64 -3.09 -2.89 -4.08
CA ALA A 64 -2.81 -1.86 -3.08
C ALA A 64 -2.33 -0.56 -3.73
N GLY A 65 -2.53 0.54 -3.02
CA GLY A 65 -1.96 1.84 -3.35
C GLY A 65 -1.11 2.36 -2.20
N ILE A 66 -0.01 3.01 -2.56
CA ILE A 66 0.93 3.66 -1.65
C ILE A 66 0.87 5.16 -1.94
N LEU A 67 0.87 5.96 -0.89
CA LEU A 67 0.92 7.41 -0.96
C LEU A 67 2.05 7.89 -0.06
N VAL A 68 2.96 8.68 -0.63
CA VAL A 68 4.03 9.32 0.13
C VAL A 68 3.84 10.82 -0.04
N GLU A 69 3.43 11.48 1.04
CA GLU A 69 3.33 12.93 1.11
C GLU A 69 4.58 13.47 1.78
N LEU A 70 5.17 14.48 1.17
CA LEU A 70 6.40 15.08 1.64
C LEU A 70 6.22 16.58 1.79
N THR A 71 6.63 17.11 2.94
CA THR A 71 6.75 18.55 3.18
C THR A 71 8.15 18.85 3.72
N GLY A 72 8.73 19.98 3.31
CA GLY A 72 10.08 20.36 3.71
C GLY A 72 10.71 21.32 2.71
N LYS A 73 11.71 22.08 3.16
CA LYS A 73 12.48 23.01 2.32
C LYS A 73 13.87 22.44 2.03
N THR A 74 14.45 22.85 0.90
CA THR A 74 15.84 22.52 0.58
C THR A 74 16.76 23.05 1.68
N GLY A 75 17.60 22.17 2.25
CA GLY A 75 18.50 22.49 3.36
C GLY A 75 17.92 22.29 4.76
N ASP A 76 16.69 21.78 4.89
CA ASP A 76 16.06 21.38 6.15
C ASP A 76 15.58 19.92 6.10
N ALA A 77 15.24 19.35 7.25
CA ALA A 77 14.68 18.01 7.36
C ALA A 77 13.34 17.91 6.62
N ALA A 78 13.10 16.77 5.96
CA ALA A 78 11.81 16.47 5.35
C ALA A 78 10.87 15.80 6.37
N GLN A 79 9.60 16.14 6.25
CA GLN A 79 8.49 15.57 6.99
C GLN A 79 7.70 14.69 6.02
N ILE A 80 7.65 13.39 6.29
CA ILE A 80 7.11 12.40 5.36
C ILE A 80 5.93 11.71 6.03
N VAL A 81 4.80 11.62 5.32
CA VAL A 81 3.67 10.77 5.70
C VAL A 81 3.52 9.69 4.64
N ILE A 82 3.69 8.44 5.06
CA ILE A 82 3.53 7.25 4.24
C ILE A 82 2.18 6.64 4.55
N GLY A 83 1.29 6.58 3.57
CA GLY A 83 0.03 5.85 3.62
C GLY A 83 0.06 4.63 2.72
N ALA A 84 -0.46 3.50 3.19
CA ALA A 84 -0.64 2.30 2.36
C ALA A 84 -2.03 1.71 2.58
N GLY A 85 -2.74 1.44 1.48
CA GLY A 85 -4.07 0.83 1.49
C GLY A 85 -4.07 -0.48 0.72
N ILE A 86 -4.35 -1.60 1.38
CA ILE A 86 -4.38 -2.95 0.78
C ILE A 86 -5.81 -3.49 0.76
N ASN A 87 -6.26 -3.96 -0.41
CA ASN A 87 -7.54 -4.62 -0.59
C ASN A 87 -7.49 -6.03 0.03
N MET A 88 -8.09 -6.22 1.22
CA MET A 88 -8.06 -7.51 1.91
C MET A 88 -9.21 -8.41 1.48
N ALA A 89 -10.44 -7.88 1.52
CA ALA A 89 -11.66 -8.61 1.23
C ALA A 89 -12.75 -7.61 0.81
N MET A 90 -13.68 -8.03 -0.05
CA MET A 90 -14.79 -7.18 -0.44
C MET A 90 -16.09 -7.97 -0.46
N ARG A 91 -17.18 -7.36 0.01
CA ARG A 91 -18.50 -8.03 0.08
C ARG A 91 -19.44 -7.65 -1.05
N ARG A 92 -19.24 -6.52 -1.75
CA ARG A 92 -19.93 -6.09 -2.99
C ARG A 92 -19.37 -4.73 -3.44
N VAL A 93 -19.16 -4.52 -4.74
CA VAL A 93 -18.91 -3.20 -5.32
C VAL A 93 -20.10 -2.83 -6.19
N GLU A 94 -20.54 -1.57 -6.07
CA GLU A 94 -21.28 -0.93 -7.15
C GLU A 94 -20.28 -0.65 -8.27
N GLU A 95 -20.37 -1.42 -9.35
CA GLU A 95 -19.40 -1.48 -10.46
C GLU A 95 -19.13 -0.10 -11.10
N ASP A 96 -20.00 0.89 -10.88
CA ASP A 96 -19.98 2.22 -11.49
C ASP A 96 -18.92 3.21 -10.94
N VAL A 97 -18.14 2.84 -9.91
CA VAL A 97 -17.16 3.76 -9.27
C VAL A 97 -15.69 3.43 -9.63
N ILE A 98 -15.38 2.23 -10.14
CA ILE A 98 -13.99 1.79 -10.31
C ILE A 98 -13.69 1.37 -11.75
N ASN A 99 -13.11 2.29 -12.51
CA ASN A 99 -12.83 2.14 -13.94
C ASN A 99 -11.56 1.31 -14.25
N GLN A 100 -10.87 0.82 -13.21
CA GLN A 100 -9.64 0.03 -13.31
C GLN A 100 -9.84 -1.34 -12.65
N GLY A 101 -9.35 -2.41 -13.27
CA GLY A 101 -9.40 -3.74 -12.68
C GLY A 101 -8.70 -3.77 -11.32
N TRP A 102 -9.40 -4.21 -10.29
CA TRP A 102 -8.91 -4.34 -8.91
C TRP A 102 -9.10 -5.78 -8.42
N ILE A 103 -8.36 -6.15 -7.38
CA ILE A 103 -8.40 -7.49 -6.77
C ILE A 103 -8.21 -7.37 -5.26
N THR A 104 -8.79 -8.31 -4.52
CA THR A 104 -8.53 -8.49 -3.09
C THR A 104 -7.64 -9.71 -2.81
N LEU A 105 -6.95 -9.72 -1.67
CA LEU A 105 -6.24 -10.92 -1.22
C LEU A 105 -7.19 -12.12 -1.10
N GLN A 106 -8.41 -11.91 -0.61
CA GLN A 106 -9.42 -12.96 -0.52
C GLN A 106 -9.79 -13.56 -1.89
N GLU A 107 -9.99 -12.74 -2.92
CA GLU A 107 -10.22 -13.22 -4.30
C GLU A 107 -9.05 -14.01 -4.86
N ALA A 108 -7.83 -13.68 -4.44
CA ALA A 108 -6.63 -14.44 -4.79
C ALA A 108 -6.46 -15.73 -3.96
N GLY A 109 -7.43 -16.06 -3.10
CA GLY A 109 -7.38 -17.24 -2.22
C GLY A 109 -6.53 -17.06 -0.97
N ILE A 110 -6.10 -15.83 -0.66
CA ILE A 110 -5.18 -15.52 0.43
C ILE A 110 -5.98 -14.89 1.58
N THR A 111 -6.08 -15.62 2.68
CA THR A 111 -6.76 -15.13 3.89
C THR A 111 -5.72 -14.70 4.92
N LEU A 112 -5.53 -13.39 5.07
CA LEU A 112 -4.66 -12.82 6.09
C LEU A 112 -5.47 -12.26 7.26
N ASP A 113 -5.03 -12.55 8.48
CA ASP A 113 -5.43 -11.79 9.66
C ASP A 113 -4.83 -10.38 9.57
N ARG A 114 -5.65 -9.36 9.79
CA ARG A 114 -5.22 -7.95 9.78
C ARG A 114 -4.08 -7.69 10.77
N ASN A 115 -4.08 -8.38 11.90
CA ASN A 115 -3.06 -8.23 12.93
C ASN A 115 -1.69 -8.79 12.50
N MET A 116 -1.67 -9.71 11.54
CA MET A 116 -0.42 -10.30 11.02
C MET A 116 0.33 -9.34 10.10
N LEU A 117 -0.36 -8.41 9.42
CA LEU A 117 0.29 -7.41 8.56
C LEU A 117 1.10 -6.39 9.37
N GLY A 118 0.63 -6.01 10.57
CA GLY A 118 1.34 -5.08 11.44
C GLY A 118 2.60 -5.67 12.08
N ARG A 119 2.57 -6.97 12.48
CA ARG A 119 3.64 -7.61 13.27
C ARG A 119 4.90 -8.00 12.48
N LYS A 120 4.82 -8.14 11.16
CA LYS A 120 5.98 -8.52 10.31
C LYS A 120 6.74 -7.32 9.74
N ALA A 121 6.26 -6.10 10.00
CA ALA A 121 6.93 -4.86 9.62
C ALA A 121 8.03 -4.43 10.62
N ASP A 122 8.13 -5.11 11.76
CA ASP A 122 9.12 -4.84 12.83
C ASP A 122 10.49 -5.50 12.57
N LEU A 123 10.94 -5.55 11.31
CA LEU A 123 12.28 -6.02 10.94
C LEU A 123 13.29 -4.87 10.90
#